data_AF-A0A2W0B1X6-F1
#
_entry.id   AF-A0A2W0B1X6-F1
#
_cell.length_a   1.000
_cell.length_b   1.000
_cell.length_c   1.000
_cell.angle_alpha   90.00
_cell.angle_beta   90.00
_cell.angle_gamma   90.00
#
_symmetry.space_group_name_H-M   'P 1'
#
loop_
_entity.id
_entity.type
_entity.pdbx_description
1 polymer ?
#
loop_
_entity_poly.entity_id
_entity_poly.type
_entity_poly.pdbx_seq_one_letter_code
_entity_poly.pdbx_strand_id
1 'polypeptide(L)'
;MGCHVGHEPETRKLSSDARFNAPLTDVQTRKQEPELCLQCHLMRRAQLQRSSHMPYREGKVTCTSCHNPHGSPNPHQLLQATTNENCYSCHTERRGPFLWEHPPVMEDCANCHEPHGTNNPQLLKVRMPRVCDSCHVTSRHPTVPTLLNSIRDFNRGCTNCHSKIHGSNHPSGNAFLR
;
A
#
# COMPACT_ATOMS: atom_id res chain seq x y z
N MET A 1 14.93 11.76 -36.86
CA MET A 1 14.31 11.34 -35.59
C MET A 1 13.18 10.37 -35.91
N GLY A 2 13.44 9.07 -35.88
CA GLY A 2 12.46 8.03 -36.20
C GLY A 2 12.22 7.14 -34.99
N CYS A 3 11.02 7.22 -34.42
CA CYS A 3 10.45 6.20 -33.54
C CYS A 3 10.07 4.98 -34.41
N HIS A 4 10.11 3.77 -33.84
CA HIS A 4 9.86 2.46 -34.47
C HIS A 4 11.13 1.75 -34.98
N VAL A 5 11.86 1.13 -34.05
CA VAL A 5 12.64 -0.06 -34.37
C VAL A 5 11.88 -1.23 -33.76
N GLY A 6 11.21 -2.01 -34.62
CA GLY A 6 10.61 -3.28 -34.25
C GLY A 6 11.72 -4.28 -33.98
N HIS A 7 11.65 -4.97 -32.83
CA HIS A 7 12.46 -6.16 -32.61
C HIS A 7 11.78 -7.35 -33.31
N GLU A 8 12.41 -7.85 -34.36
CA GLU A 8 12.10 -9.17 -34.92
C GLU A 8 12.44 -10.24 -33.88
N PRO A 9 11.56 -11.24 -33.63
CA PRO A 9 11.92 -12.36 -32.80
C PRO A 9 12.73 -13.36 -33.64
N GLU A 10 14.04 -13.44 -33.40
CA GLU A 10 14.85 -14.56 -33.88
C GLU A 10 14.28 -15.85 -33.29
N THR A 11 13.61 -16.64 -34.13
CA THR A 11 13.06 -17.95 -33.76
C THR A 11 14.20 -18.97 -33.72
N ARG A 12 15.04 -18.91 -32.69
CA ARG A 12 15.97 -20.00 -32.39
C ARG A 12 15.15 -21.21 -31.94
N LYS A 13 14.93 -22.15 -32.86
CA LYS A 13 14.29 -23.45 -32.58
C LYS A 13 15.17 -24.25 -31.60
N LEU A 14 14.98 -24.02 -30.30
CA LEU A 14 15.52 -24.88 -29.26
C LEU A 14 14.70 -26.17 -29.25
N SER A 15 15.36 -27.30 -29.55
CA SER A 15 14.74 -28.62 -29.52
C SER A 15 14.19 -28.94 -28.13
N SER A 16 13.17 -29.79 -28.07
CA SER A 16 12.48 -30.20 -26.84
C SER A 16 13.44 -30.71 -25.76
N ASP A 17 14.54 -31.33 -26.18
CA ASP A 17 15.43 -32.08 -25.30
C ASP A 17 16.39 -31.16 -24.54
N ALA A 18 16.62 -29.94 -25.05
CA ALA A 18 17.41 -28.92 -24.38
C ALA A 18 16.64 -28.19 -23.25
N ARG A 19 15.32 -28.40 -23.12
CA ARG A 19 14.48 -27.67 -22.16
C ARG A 19 14.46 -28.28 -20.76
N PHE A 20 14.77 -29.57 -20.61
CA PHE A 20 14.54 -30.29 -19.36
C PHE A 20 15.81 -30.77 -18.65
N ASN A 21 16.93 -30.93 -19.35
CA ASN A 21 18.16 -31.55 -18.80
C ASN A 21 19.41 -30.66 -18.83
N ALA A 22 19.29 -29.38 -19.17
CA ALA A 22 20.43 -28.47 -19.08
C ALA A 22 20.69 -28.07 -17.61
N PRO A 23 21.93 -28.14 -17.11
CA PRO A 23 22.27 -27.58 -15.81
C PRO A 23 21.90 -26.10 -15.78
N LEU A 24 21.29 -25.63 -14.68
CA LEU A 24 20.85 -24.25 -14.46
C LEU A 24 22.04 -23.25 -14.33
N THR A 25 23.11 -23.45 -15.07
CA THR A 25 24.36 -22.67 -15.01
C THR A 25 24.36 -21.48 -15.95
N ASP A 26 23.37 -21.34 -16.83
CA ASP A 26 23.21 -20.18 -17.72
C ASP A 26 21.96 -19.37 -17.33
N VAL A 27 22.09 -18.54 -16.29
CA VAL A 27 21.06 -17.57 -15.90
C VAL A 27 21.22 -16.31 -16.76
N GLN A 28 21.06 -16.46 -18.07
CA GLN A 28 20.79 -15.34 -18.95
C GLN A 28 19.27 -15.32 -19.16
N THR A 29 18.64 -14.24 -18.67
CA THR A 29 17.22 -13.85 -18.87
C THR A 29 16.16 -14.23 -17.81
N ARG A 30 16.50 -14.38 -16.53
CA ARG A 30 15.45 -14.19 -15.50
C ARG A 30 15.26 -12.70 -15.26
N LYS A 31 14.23 -12.11 -15.87
CA LYS A 31 13.78 -10.75 -15.52
C LYS A 31 13.56 -10.70 -14.00
N GLN A 32 13.88 -9.57 -13.39
CA GLN A 32 13.66 -9.40 -11.95
C GLN A 32 12.16 -9.59 -11.63
N GLU A 33 11.82 -10.22 -10.51
CA GLU A 33 10.44 -10.47 -10.07
C GLU A 33 9.52 -9.24 -10.28
N PRO A 34 9.92 -8.03 -9.85
CA PRO A 34 9.22 -6.79 -10.18
C PRO A 34 8.76 -6.64 -11.63
N GLU A 35 9.67 -6.85 -12.56
CA GLU A 35 9.43 -6.63 -13.97
C GLU A 35 8.51 -7.69 -14.56
N LEU A 36 8.51 -8.91 -14.02
CA LEU A 36 7.59 -9.97 -14.40
C LEU A 36 6.15 -9.61 -14.01
N CYS A 37 5.92 -9.22 -12.76
CA CYS A 37 4.59 -8.86 -12.27
C CYS A 37 4.03 -7.63 -12.99
N LEU A 38 4.87 -6.62 -13.19
CA LEU A 38 4.47 -5.32 -13.74
C LEU A 38 4.34 -5.29 -15.28
N GLN A 39 4.59 -6.41 -15.97
CA GLN A 39 4.23 -6.56 -17.38
C GLN A 39 2.72 -6.59 -17.58
N CYS A 40 2.00 -7.27 -16.69
CA CYS A 40 0.54 -7.40 -16.75
C CYS A 40 -0.15 -6.44 -15.77
N HIS A 41 0.40 -6.24 -14.57
CA HIS A 41 -0.20 -5.37 -13.55
C HIS A 41 0.13 -3.88 -13.76
N LEU A 42 -0.27 -3.33 -14.89
CA LEU A 42 0.05 -1.97 -15.33
C LEU A 42 -0.46 -0.88 -14.37
N MET A 43 -1.63 -1.08 -13.76
CA MET A 43 -2.14 -0.16 -12.74
C MET A 43 -1.24 -0.11 -11.51
N ARG A 44 -0.74 -1.26 -11.05
CA ARG A 44 0.19 -1.35 -9.91
C ARG A 44 1.52 -0.70 -10.28
N ARG A 45 1.97 -0.88 -11.53
CA ARG A 45 3.14 -0.18 -12.07
C ARG A 45 2.97 1.33 -11.93
N ALA A 46 1.83 1.88 -12.33
CA ALA A 46 1.58 3.31 -12.22
C ALA A 46 1.49 3.79 -10.75
N GLN A 47 0.84 3.02 -9.86
CA GLN A 47 0.71 3.39 -8.44
C GLN A 47 2.04 3.43 -7.70
N LEU A 48 2.88 2.41 -7.91
CA LEU A 48 4.24 2.36 -7.37
C LEU A 48 5.08 3.53 -7.85
N GLN A 49 4.66 4.21 -8.91
CA GLN A 49 5.34 5.37 -9.45
C GLN A 49 4.91 6.73 -8.86
N ARG A 50 3.88 6.75 -8.01
CA ARG A 50 3.33 7.99 -7.41
C ARG A 50 4.27 8.61 -6.38
N SER A 51 3.91 9.78 -5.84
CA SER A 51 4.75 10.48 -4.87
C SER A 51 4.84 9.75 -3.51
N SER A 52 3.75 9.16 -3.05
CA SER A 52 3.73 8.27 -1.89
C SER A 52 3.56 6.84 -2.38
N HIS A 53 4.54 5.99 -2.15
CA HIS A 53 4.48 4.55 -2.46
C HIS A 53 5.08 3.75 -1.29
N MET A 54 4.73 2.47 -1.21
CA MET A 54 5.46 1.51 -0.37
C MET A 54 6.93 1.45 -0.81
N PRO A 55 7.88 1.02 0.04
CA PRO A 55 9.31 1.08 -0.24
C PRO A 55 9.80 -0.02 -1.21
N TYR A 56 9.07 -0.20 -2.31
CA TYR A 56 9.29 -1.20 -3.35
C TYR A 56 10.42 -0.80 -4.30
N ARG A 57 10.46 0.48 -4.71
CA ARG A 57 11.51 1.01 -5.58
C ARG A 57 12.88 0.97 -4.89
N GLU A 58 12.86 1.11 -3.57
CA GLU A 58 14.00 1.00 -2.67
C GLU A 58 14.40 -0.46 -2.39
N GLY A 59 13.67 -1.44 -2.95
CA GLY A 59 13.97 -2.86 -2.80
C GLY A 59 13.72 -3.42 -1.40
N LYS A 60 13.02 -2.70 -0.51
CA LYS A 60 12.73 -3.17 0.85
C LYS A 60 11.57 -4.16 0.92
N VAL A 61 10.71 -4.14 -0.10
CA VAL A 61 9.53 -5.00 -0.24
C VAL A 61 9.35 -5.40 -1.69
N THR A 62 8.89 -6.62 -1.93
CA THR A 62 8.55 -7.17 -3.26
C THR A 62 7.05 -7.48 -3.35
N CYS A 63 6.57 -7.85 -4.54
CA CYS A 63 5.18 -8.26 -4.72
C CYS A 63 4.87 -9.50 -3.87
N THR A 64 5.80 -10.46 -3.86
CA THR A 64 5.73 -11.70 -3.08
C THR A 64 5.89 -11.51 -1.58
N SER A 65 6.27 -10.33 -1.10
CA SER A 65 6.30 -10.02 0.34
C SER A 65 4.88 -9.93 0.94
N CYS A 66 3.87 -9.70 0.09
CA CYS A 66 2.47 -9.60 0.52
C CYS A 66 1.56 -10.60 -0.20
N HIS A 67 1.84 -10.93 -1.46
CA HIS A 67 0.98 -11.76 -2.30
C HIS A 67 1.58 -13.14 -2.59
N ASN A 68 0.73 -14.17 -2.64
CA ASN A 68 1.10 -15.48 -3.15
C ASN A 68 0.74 -15.60 -4.65
N PRO A 69 1.73 -15.58 -5.57
CA PRO A 69 1.46 -15.67 -7.01
C PRO A 69 0.93 -17.05 -7.45
N HIS A 70 1.06 -18.08 -6.60
CA HIS A 70 0.44 -19.39 -6.84
C HIS A 70 -1.01 -19.46 -6.34
N GLY A 71 -1.53 -18.36 -5.80
CA GLY A 71 -2.86 -18.25 -5.23
C GLY A 71 -2.91 -18.59 -3.74
N SER A 72 -3.85 -17.95 -3.05
CA SER A 72 -4.23 -18.24 -1.67
C SER A 72 -5.74 -18.06 -1.52
N PRO A 73 -6.38 -18.70 -0.53
CA PRO A 73 -7.81 -18.46 -0.24
C PRO A 73 -8.07 -17.06 0.34
N ASN A 74 -7.01 -16.35 0.75
CA ASN A 74 -7.09 -15.05 1.40
C ASN A 74 -7.45 -13.92 0.41
N PRO A 75 -8.01 -12.80 0.90
CA PRO A 75 -8.35 -11.64 0.08
C PRO A 75 -7.18 -11.19 -0.78
N HIS A 76 -7.42 -10.86 -2.04
CA HIS A 76 -6.41 -10.38 -2.99
C HIS A 76 -5.16 -11.27 -3.09
N GLN A 77 -5.26 -12.56 -2.81
CA GLN A 77 -4.15 -13.51 -2.80
C GLN A 77 -3.06 -13.14 -1.77
N LEU A 78 -3.44 -12.58 -0.62
CA LEU A 78 -2.49 -12.20 0.43
C LEU A 78 -1.89 -13.43 1.15
N LEU A 79 -0.67 -13.29 1.66
CA LEU A 79 -0.01 -14.33 2.46
C LEU A 79 -0.73 -14.62 3.78
N GLN A 80 -1.26 -13.58 4.43
CA GLN A 80 -1.99 -13.69 5.69
C GLN A 80 -3.50 -13.72 5.45
N ALA A 81 -4.27 -14.20 6.44
CA ALA A 81 -5.70 -14.42 6.31
C ALA A 81 -6.48 -13.11 6.11
N THR A 82 -5.99 -12.00 6.66
CA THR A 82 -6.59 -10.66 6.52
C THR A 82 -5.60 -9.61 6.04
N THR A 83 -6.11 -8.51 5.46
CA THR A 83 -5.30 -7.34 5.10
C THR A 83 -4.50 -6.83 6.30
N ASN A 84 -5.16 -6.73 7.46
CA ASN A 84 -4.57 -6.23 8.70
C ASN A 84 -3.41 -7.12 9.18
N GLU A 85 -3.59 -8.43 9.22
CA GLU A 85 -2.51 -9.34 9.60
C GLU A 85 -1.31 -9.25 8.65
N ASN A 86 -1.57 -9.07 7.36
CA ASN A 86 -0.50 -8.86 6.40
C ASN A 86 0.27 -7.56 6.68
N CYS A 87 -0.43 -6.47 7.02
CA CYS A 87 0.21 -5.23 7.45
C CYS A 87 0.98 -5.39 8.76
N TYR A 88 0.43 -6.12 9.74
CA TYR A 88 1.04 -6.35 11.05
C TYR A 88 2.29 -7.24 11.00
N SER A 89 2.54 -7.94 9.89
CA SER A 89 3.81 -8.66 9.69
C SER A 89 5.02 -7.73 9.78
N CYS A 90 4.85 -6.45 9.44
CA CYS A 90 5.87 -5.41 9.52
C CYS A 90 5.49 -4.27 10.48
N HIS A 91 4.22 -3.86 10.51
CA HIS A 91 3.70 -2.77 11.34
C HIS A 91 3.14 -3.30 12.67
N THR A 92 3.99 -3.98 13.44
CA THR A 92 3.60 -4.65 14.69
C THR A 92 3.06 -3.66 15.72
N GLU A 93 3.49 -2.40 15.67
CA GLU A 93 3.05 -1.36 16.59
C GLU A 93 1.58 -0.94 16.39
N ARG A 94 0.93 -1.41 15.32
CA ARG A 94 -0.47 -1.11 14.99
C ARG A 94 -1.43 -2.24 15.35
N ARG A 95 -0.94 -3.40 15.76
CA ARG A 95 -1.75 -4.62 15.96
C ARG A 95 -2.74 -4.54 17.14
N GLY A 96 -2.44 -3.73 18.15
CA GLY A 96 -3.21 -3.72 19.40
C GLY A 96 -2.99 -4.98 20.27
N PRO A 97 -3.82 -5.20 21.30
CA PRO A 97 -5.06 -4.46 21.59
C PRO A 97 -4.78 -3.05 22.10
N PHE A 98 -5.63 -2.09 21.73
CA PHE A 98 -5.63 -0.76 22.31
C PHE A 98 -6.80 -0.60 23.28
N LEU A 99 -6.64 0.22 24.34
CA LEU A 99 -7.76 0.57 25.22
C LEU A 99 -8.85 1.33 24.46
N TRP A 100 -8.42 2.25 23.60
CA TRP A 100 -9.27 2.99 22.68
C TRP A 100 -8.86 2.65 21.26
N GLU A 101 -9.68 1.87 20.59
CA GLU A 101 -9.48 1.48 19.20
C GLU A 101 -10.21 2.44 18.27
N HIS A 102 -9.61 2.73 17.12
CA HIS A 102 -10.30 3.43 16.05
C HIS A 102 -10.96 2.36 15.14
N PRO A 103 -12.30 2.24 15.11
CA PRO A 103 -12.94 1.05 14.52
C PRO A 103 -12.54 0.77 13.05
N PRO A 104 -12.49 1.76 12.14
CA PRO A 104 -11.95 1.59 10.79
C PRO A 104 -10.57 0.93 10.68
N VAL A 105 -9.68 1.13 11.66
CA VAL A 105 -8.32 0.55 11.68
C VAL A 105 -8.38 -0.94 12.03
N MET A 106 -9.26 -1.33 12.95
CA MET A 106 -9.44 -2.72 13.36
C MET A 106 -10.10 -3.56 12.26
N GLU A 107 -10.96 -2.93 11.45
CA GLU A 107 -11.64 -3.57 10.33
C GLU A 107 -10.69 -3.80 9.15
N ASP A 108 -10.13 -2.73 8.57
CA ASP A 108 -9.19 -2.85 7.45
C ASP A 108 -8.32 -1.58 7.30
N CYS A 109 -6.99 -1.74 7.33
CA CYS A 109 -6.02 -0.68 7.04
C CYS A 109 -6.28 -0.01 5.68
N ALA A 110 -6.81 -0.77 4.72
CA ALA A 110 -7.16 -0.29 3.39
C ALA A 110 -8.36 0.68 3.40
N ASN A 111 -9.10 0.84 4.50
CA ASN A 111 -10.15 1.84 4.58
C ASN A 111 -9.61 3.27 4.36
N CYS A 112 -8.40 3.54 4.86
CA CYS A 112 -7.75 4.85 4.71
C CYS A 112 -6.54 4.80 3.77
N HIS A 113 -5.82 3.68 3.71
CA HIS A 113 -4.58 3.56 2.95
C HIS A 113 -4.77 2.82 1.61
N GLU A 114 -3.95 3.16 0.61
CA GLU A 114 -3.76 2.38 -0.61
C GLU A 114 -2.31 1.91 -0.66
N PRO A 115 -2.05 0.63 -0.34
CA PRO A 115 -0.71 0.13 -0.01
C PRO A 115 0.29 0.25 -1.16
N HIS A 116 -0.16 0.25 -2.42
CA HIS A 116 0.72 0.31 -3.59
C HIS A 116 1.20 1.72 -3.90
N GLY A 117 0.40 2.75 -3.61
CA GLY A 117 0.80 4.13 -3.83
C GLY A 117 -0.34 5.10 -4.13
N THR A 118 -0.19 6.33 -3.63
CA THR A 118 -1.11 7.45 -3.83
C THR A 118 -0.34 8.74 -4.06
N ASN A 119 -1.06 9.78 -4.49
CA ASN A 119 -0.51 11.13 -4.58
C ASN A 119 -0.58 11.87 -3.23
N ASN A 120 -1.22 11.28 -2.23
CA ASN A 120 -1.38 11.87 -0.91
C ASN A 120 -0.29 11.31 0.03
N PRO A 121 0.19 12.09 1.01
CA PRO A 121 1.15 11.60 1.99
C PRO A 121 0.65 10.35 2.72
N GLN A 122 1.58 9.54 3.21
CA GLN A 122 1.29 8.35 4.04
C GLN A 122 0.36 7.34 3.35
N LEU A 123 0.37 7.27 2.02
CA LEU A 123 -0.45 6.34 1.24
C LEU A 123 -1.96 6.54 1.42
N LEU A 124 -2.42 7.73 1.83
CA LEU A 124 -3.85 7.95 2.05
C LEU A 124 -4.63 7.94 0.73
N LYS A 125 -5.81 7.29 0.72
CA LYS A 125 -6.74 7.30 -0.43
C LYS A 125 -7.23 8.71 -0.76
N VAL A 126 -7.47 9.51 0.27
CA VAL A 126 -7.92 10.90 0.19
C VAL A 126 -6.99 11.77 1.03
N ARG A 127 -6.68 13.00 0.59
CA ARG A 127 -5.86 13.92 1.39
C ARG A 127 -6.55 14.33 2.69
N MET A 128 -5.76 14.65 3.69
CA MET A 128 -6.24 15.36 4.89
C MET A 128 -6.82 16.74 4.52
N PRO A 129 -7.82 17.25 5.28
CA PRO A 129 -8.58 16.56 6.35
C PRO A 129 -9.70 15.64 5.82
N ARG A 130 -9.96 15.62 4.51
CA ARG A 130 -11.13 14.97 3.90
C ARG A 130 -11.26 13.47 4.17
N VAL A 131 -10.15 12.76 4.41
CA VAL A 131 -10.20 11.34 4.81
C VAL A 131 -10.87 11.14 6.18
N CYS A 132 -10.81 12.13 7.06
CA CYS A 132 -11.53 12.11 8.34
C CYS A 132 -13.00 12.45 8.09
N ASP A 133 -13.26 13.46 7.25
CA ASP A 133 -14.59 13.98 6.96
C ASP A 133 -15.49 12.95 6.25
N SER A 134 -14.92 11.93 5.61
CA SER A 134 -15.71 10.85 4.99
C SER A 134 -16.53 10.04 6.00
N CYS A 135 -16.14 10.06 7.28
CA CYS A 135 -16.85 9.39 8.36
C CYS A 135 -17.28 10.35 9.47
N HIS A 136 -16.47 11.36 9.78
CA HIS A 136 -16.70 12.31 10.88
C HIS A 136 -17.64 13.48 10.51
N VAL A 137 -18.75 13.18 9.84
CA VAL A 137 -19.73 14.17 9.33
C VAL A 137 -20.62 14.81 10.40
N THR A 138 -20.56 14.34 11.66
CA THR A 138 -21.31 14.89 12.81
C THR A 138 -20.40 15.36 13.94
N SER A 139 -19.09 15.32 13.73
CA SER A 139 -18.14 15.67 14.79
C SER A 139 -18.23 17.17 15.08
N ARG A 140 -18.31 17.53 16.37
CA ARG A 140 -18.57 18.90 16.87
C ARG A 140 -17.87 20.00 16.08
N HIS A 141 -16.54 20.08 16.19
CA HIS A 141 -15.79 21.09 15.44
C HIS A 141 -15.63 20.72 13.96
N PRO A 142 -15.34 19.47 13.54
CA PRO A 142 -15.13 19.15 12.11
C PRO A 142 -16.26 19.59 11.17
N THR A 143 -17.51 19.68 11.64
CA THR A 143 -18.66 20.11 10.81
C THR A 143 -18.88 21.63 10.78
N VAL A 144 -18.17 22.39 11.61
CA VAL A 144 -18.28 23.85 11.65
C VAL A 144 -17.39 24.44 10.57
N PRO A 145 -17.95 25.25 9.63
CA PRO A 145 -17.18 25.92 8.59
C PRO A 145 -15.95 26.64 9.16
N THR A 146 -14.78 26.31 8.62
CA THR A 146 -13.51 26.93 8.97
C THR A 146 -13.15 28.04 8.00
N LEU A 147 -12.47 29.06 8.52
CA LEU A 147 -11.68 29.95 7.68
C LEU A 147 -10.49 29.16 7.11
N LEU A 148 -10.07 29.49 5.89
CA LEU A 148 -9.01 28.77 5.16
C LEU A 148 -7.64 28.74 5.87
N ASN A 149 -7.46 29.56 6.91
CA ASN A 149 -6.26 29.62 7.75
C ASN A 149 -6.38 28.79 9.05
N SER A 150 -7.41 27.95 9.18
CA SER A 150 -7.59 27.14 10.39
C SER A 150 -6.51 26.06 10.51
N ILE A 151 -6.08 25.78 11.74
CA ILE A 151 -5.20 24.66 12.07
C ILE A 151 -5.77 23.29 11.64
N ARG A 152 -7.08 23.24 11.36
CA ARG A 152 -7.79 22.06 10.85
C ARG A 152 -7.54 21.79 9.37
N ASP A 153 -7.27 22.83 8.59
CA ASP A 153 -7.03 22.75 7.15
C ASP A 153 -5.53 22.85 6.80
N PHE A 154 -4.71 23.33 7.74
CA PHE A 154 -3.28 23.54 7.52
C PHE A 154 -2.41 22.37 8.04
N ASN A 155 -1.30 22.09 7.33
CA ASN A 155 -0.33 21.03 7.67
C ASN A 155 -0.98 19.64 7.89
N ARG A 156 -0.85 19.09 9.10
CA ARG A 156 -1.34 17.76 9.47
C ARG A 156 -2.84 17.74 9.83
N GLY A 157 -3.51 18.89 9.69
CA GLY A 157 -4.95 19.07 9.89
C GLY A 157 -5.44 18.52 11.22
N CYS A 158 -6.39 17.58 11.18
CA CYS A 158 -6.96 16.92 12.36
C CYS A 158 -5.88 16.29 13.27
N THR A 159 -4.81 15.75 12.69
CA THR A 159 -3.77 15.04 13.45
C THR A 159 -2.78 15.96 14.17
N ASN A 160 -2.92 17.30 14.02
CA ASN A 160 -2.23 18.27 14.88
C ASN A 160 -2.67 18.11 16.34
N CYS A 161 -3.94 17.74 16.58
CA CYS A 161 -4.48 17.46 17.91
C CYS A 161 -4.75 15.97 18.10
N HIS A 162 -5.32 15.30 17.08
CA HIS A 162 -5.68 13.88 17.14
C HIS A 162 -4.51 13.01 16.64
N SER A 163 -3.44 12.91 17.43
CA SER A 163 -2.21 12.26 16.98
C SER A 163 -2.25 10.72 17.02
N LYS A 164 -3.17 10.12 17.80
CA LYS A 164 -3.25 8.66 18.02
C LYS A 164 -4.39 7.98 17.26
N ILE A 165 -4.62 8.36 15.99
CA ILE A 165 -5.73 7.82 15.17
C ILE A 165 -5.68 6.30 14.92
N HIS A 166 -4.55 5.64 15.17
CA HIS A 166 -4.43 4.19 15.04
C HIS A 166 -4.74 3.42 16.33
N GLY A 167 -5.10 4.13 17.41
CA GLY A 167 -5.37 3.55 18.72
C GLY A 167 -4.59 4.24 19.84
N SER A 168 -5.19 4.34 21.03
CA SER A 168 -4.56 4.91 22.24
C SER A 168 -4.78 4.02 23.46
N ASN A 169 -3.73 3.86 24.27
CA ASN A 169 -3.77 3.19 25.58
C ASN A 169 -3.89 4.17 26.75
N HIS A 170 -4.02 5.47 26.47
CA HIS A 170 -4.18 6.47 27.52
C HIS A 170 -5.60 6.38 28.10
N PRO A 171 -5.81 6.46 29.43
CA PRO A 171 -7.15 6.40 30.02
C PRO A 171 -8.12 7.44 29.44
N SER A 172 -7.64 8.67 29.21
CA SER A 172 -8.36 9.74 28.49
C SER A 172 -8.14 9.75 26.95
N GLY A 173 -7.86 8.59 26.36
CA GLY A 173 -7.48 8.45 24.95
C GLY A 173 -8.64 8.29 23.97
N ASN A 174 -9.89 8.33 24.44
CA ASN A 174 -11.09 8.09 23.64
C ASN A 174 -11.27 9.02 22.42
N ALA A 175 -10.68 10.21 22.45
CA ALA A 175 -10.67 11.16 21.35
C ALA A 175 -9.33 11.20 20.59
N PHE A 176 -8.41 10.28 20.85
CA PHE A 176 -7.11 10.16 20.16
C PHE A 176 -6.19 11.38 20.25
N LEU A 177 -6.36 12.22 21.28
CA LEU A 177 -5.56 13.43 21.47
C LEU A 177 -4.09 13.12 21.83
N ARG A 178 -3.87 12.05 22.62
CA ARG A 178 -2.57 11.65 23.17
C ARG A 178 -2.48 10.14 23.38
#